data_AF-A0A644XZE9-F1
#
_entry.id   AF-A0A644XZE9-F1
#
_cell.length_a   1.000
_cell.length_b   1.000
_cell.length_c   1.000
_cell.angle_alpha   90.00
_cell.angle_beta   90.00
_cell.angle_gamma   90.00
#
_symmetry.space_group_name_H-M   'P 1'
#
loop_
_entity.id
_entity.type
_entity.pdbx_description
1 polymer ?
#
loop_
_entity_poly.entity_id
_entity_poly.type
_entity_poly.pdbx_seq_one_letter_code
_entity_poly.pdbx_strand_id
1 'polypeptide(L)'
;MLENYSKDIDLILLDIQLGEINGMDTARKIRILDNNVEIIFITSLIEYALEGYKVRAYRYLVKPVKYEDIKENIINCIKEVEIKNKYIIIKKQGHQIKLDINEITYIEVQKETITIHTLNEVYKISGTMSNIEEEIDCSRFFRCHKSFLVNLEHIKIIKQYVAILENNEEVPVSRYRFKETKDKFFDLIEDKLC
;
A
#
# COMPACT_ATOMS: atom_id res chain seq x y z
N MET A 1 -25.89 -1.31 -16.72
CA MET A 1 -25.30 -0.71 -15.49
C MET A 1 -23.78 -0.52 -15.60
N LEU A 2 -23.00 -1.49 -16.11
CA LEU A 2 -21.55 -1.34 -16.28
C LEU A 2 -21.11 -0.68 -17.60
N GLU A 3 -22.04 -0.27 -18.47
CA GLU A 3 -21.74 0.31 -19.79
C GLU A 3 -20.98 1.64 -19.72
N ASN A 4 -21.04 2.33 -18.56
CA ASN A 4 -20.30 3.56 -18.27
C ASN A 4 -19.27 3.36 -17.13
N TYR A 5 -18.81 2.12 -16.91
CA TYR A 5 -17.78 1.87 -15.89
C TYR A 5 -16.48 2.58 -16.26
N SER A 6 -15.98 3.40 -15.34
CA SER A 6 -14.72 4.13 -15.51
C SER A 6 -13.65 3.55 -14.58
N LYS A 7 -12.43 3.40 -15.10
CA LYS A 7 -11.29 2.80 -14.39
C LYS A 7 -10.58 3.76 -13.42
N ASP A 8 -11.08 4.97 -13.27
CA ASP A 8 -10.63 5.97 -12.30
C ASP A 8 -11.43 5.90 -10.97
N ILE A 9 -12.28 4.89 -10.81
CA ILE A 9 -13.01 4.64 -9.57
C ILE A 9 -12.14 3.81 -8.64
N ASP A 10 -11.84 4.37 -7.46
CA ASP A 10 -11.02 3.70 -6.43
C ASP A 10 -11.83 2.81 -5.47
N LEU A 11 -13.10 3.16 -5.23
CA LEU A 11 -13.97 2.47 -4.27
C LEU A 11 -15.42 2.42 -4.75
N ILE A 12 -16.05 1.26 -4.62
CA ILE A 12 -17.47 1.02 -4.90
C ILE A 12 -18.17 0.57 -3.62
N LEU A 13 -19.24 1.28 -3.25
CA LEU A 13 -20.22 0.81 -2.27
C LEU A 13 -21.33 0.07 -3.00
N LEU A 14 -21.58 -1.19 -2.65
CA LEU A 14 -22.47 -2.06 -3.40
C LEU A 14 -23.49 -2.77 -2.49
N ASP A 15 -24.78 -2.66 -2.82
CA ASP A 15 -25.77 -3.58 -2.25
C ASP A 15 -25.83 -4.86 -3.10
N ILE A 16 -26.12 -5.99 -2.47
CA ILE A 16 -26.36 -7.25 -3.18
C ILE A 16 -27.80 -7.30 -3.72
N GLN A 17 -28.75 -6.66 -3.05
CA GLN A 17 -30.14 -6.62 -3.46
C GLN A 17 -30.44 -5.34 -4.26
N LEU A 18 -30.03 -5.28 -5.53
CA LEU A 18 -30.26 -4.15 -6.44
C LEU A 18 -31.53 -4.36 -7.27
N GLY A 19 -32.65 -4.69 -6.62
CA GLY A 19 -33.91 -5.01 -7.30
C GLY A 19 -33.78 -6.28 -8.15
N GLU A 20 -33.89 -6.15 -9.47
CA GLU A 20 -33.75 -7.28 -10.41
C GLU A 20 -32.28 -7.69 -10.67
N ILE A 21 -31.32 -6.87 -10.24
CA ILE A 21 -29.89 -7.14 -10.42
C ILE A 21 -29.29 -7.68 -9.11
N ASN A 22 -28.52 -8.75 -9.21
CA ASN A 22 -27.73 -9.26 -8.11
C ASN A 22 -26.37 -8.52 -8.03
N GLY A 23 -26.11 -7.85 -6.91
CA GLY A 23 -24.87 -7.11 -6.70
C GLY A 23 -23.63 -8.00 -6.56
N MET A 24 -23.76 -9.25 -6.11
CA MET A 24 -22.64 -10.20 -6.09
C MET A 24 -22.20 -10.57 -7.52
N ASP A 25 -23.15 -10.81 -8.41
CA ASP A 25 -22.84 -11.04 -9.84
C ASP A 25 -22.25 -9.79 -10.49
N THR A 26 -22.70 -8.62 -10.07
CA THR A 26 -22.13 -7.34 -10.50
C THR A 26 -20.68 -7.22 -10.04
N ALA A 27 -20.36 -7.55 -8.78
CA ALA A 27 -19.00 -7.56 -8.26
C ALA A 27 -18.09 -8.55 -9.01
N ARG A 28 -18.59 -9.74 -9.35
CA ARG A 28 -17.85 -10.71 -10.19
C ARG A 28 -17.50 -10.13 -11.55
N LYS A 29 -18.44 -9.44 -12.19
CA LYS A 29 -18.20 -8.76 -13.49
C LYS A 29 -17.20 -7.62 -13.35
N ILE A 30 -17.30 -6.82 -12.28
CA ILE A 30 -16.33 -5.77 -11.99
C ILE A 30 -14.92 -6.36 -11.87
N ARG A 31 -14.74 -7.45 -11.12
CA ARG A 31 -13.42 -8.10 -10.96
C ARG A 31 -12.80 -8.60 -12.26
N ILE A 32 -13.60 -8.93 -13.27
CA ILE A 32 -13.11 -9.29 -14.62
C ILE A 32 -12.59 -8.04 -15.36
N LEU A 33 -13.23 -6.88 -15.17
CA LEU A 33 -12.90 -5.62 -15.86
C LEU A 33 -11.80 -4.83 -15.17
N ASP A 34 -11.82 -4.85 -13.84
CA ASP A 34 -10.98 -4.09 -12.92
C ASP A 34 -10.78 -4.87 -11.62
N ASN A 35 -9.58 -5.43 -11.51
CA ASN A 35 -9.18 -6.18 -10.33
C ASN A 35 -8.57 -5.29 -9.24
N ASN A 36 -8.48 -3.96 -9.42
CA ASN A 36 -7.83 -3.06 -8.46
C ASN A 36 -8.82 -2.24 -7.64
N VAL A 37 -10.00 -1.93 -8.19
CA VAL A 37 -11.04 -1.18 -7.45
C VAL A 37 -11.45 -1.89 -6.15
N GLU A 38 -11.57 -1.15 -5.06
CA GLU A 38 -12.04 -1.71 -3.80
C GLU A 38 -13.58 -1.79 -3.79
N ILE A 39 -14.11 -2.85 -3.19
CA ILE A 39 -15.57 -3.07 -3.08
C ILE A 39 -15.93 -3.21 -1.61
N ILE A 40 -16.85 -2.37 -1.12
CA ILE A 40 -17.48 -2.54 0.19
C ILE A 40 -18.94 -2.91 -0.04
N PHE A 41 -19.34 -4.09 0.44
CA PHE A 41 -20.75 -4.47 0.42
C PHE A 41 -21.49 -3.82 1.58
N ILE A 42 -22.67 -3.26 1.31
CA ILE A 42 -23.60 -2.76 2.33
C ILE A 42 -24.96 -3.38 2.06
N THR A 43 -25.31 -4.44 2.78
CA THR A 43 -26.51 -5.24 2.47
C THR A 43 -27.12 -5.89 3.71
N SER A 44 -28.37 -6.35 3.64
CA SER A 44 -29.02 -7.15 4.69
C SER A 44 -28.79 -8.66 4.54
N LEU A 45 -28.22 -9.11 3.41
CA LEU A 45 -28.07 -10.53 3.09
C LEU A 45 -26.77 -11.09 3.66
N ILE A 46 -26.78 -11.62 4.87
CA ILE A 46 -25.56 -12.08 5.58
C ILE A 46 -24.96 -13.33 4.91
N GLU A 47 -25.79 -14.17 4.31
CA GLU A 47 -25.42 -15.45 3.71
C GLU A 47 -24.38 -15.33 2.57
N TYR A 48 -24.29 -14.15 1.95
CA TYR A 48 -23.32 -13.87 0.89
C TYR A 48 -21.95 -13.41 1.40
N ALA A 49 -21.75 -13.28 2.72
CA ALA A 49 -20.49 -12.82 3.29
C ALA A 49 -19.28 -13.68 2.86
N LEU A 50 -19.45 -15.01 2.81
CA LEU A 50 -18.40 -15.93 2.33
C LEU A 50 -18.08 -15.72 0.84
N GLU A 51 -19.07 -15.37 0.03
CA GLU A 51 -18.84 -15.04 -1.38
C GLU A 51 -18.14 -13.69 -1.55
N GLY A 52 -18.41 -12.74 -0.64
CA GLY A 52 -17.70 -11.47 -0.55
C GLY A 52 -16.17 -11.65 -0.49
N TYR A 53 -15.70 -12.64 0.26
CA TYR A 53 -14.27 -13.00 0.28
C TYR A 53 -13.76 -13.50 -1.08
N LYS A 54 -14.54 -14.30 -1.81
CA LYS A 54 -14.14 -14.84 -3.12
C LYS A 54 -13.94 -13.75 -4.16
N VAL A 55 -14.73 -12.68 -4.09
CA VAL A 55 -14.57 -11.50 -4.95
C VAL A 55 -13.60 -10.46 -4.37
N ARG A 56 -12.87 -10.78 -3.30
CA ARG A 56 -11.94 -9.86 -2.62
C ARG A 56 -12.60 -8.50 -2.34
N ALA A 57 -13.77 -8.54 -1.72
CA ALA A 57 -14.38 -7.34 -1.17
C ALA A 57 -13.50 -6.84 -0.01
N TYR A 58 -13.29 -5.53 0.04
CA TYR A 58 -12.57 -4.87 1.11
C TYR A 58 -13.27 -5.10 2.45
N ARG A 59 -14.59 -4.84 2.49
CA ARG A 59 -15.43 -5.01 3.69
C ARG A 59 -16.86 -5.45 3.34
N TYR A 60 -17.52 -6.02 4.34
CA TYR A 60 -18.91 -6.45 4.29
C TYR A 60 -19.67 -5.86 5.49
N LEU A 61 -20.54 -4.89 5.24
CA LEU A 61 -21.29 -4.18 6.27
C LEU A 61 -22.77 -4.61 6.21
N VAL A 62 -23.27 -5.14 7.32
CA VAL A 62 -24.64 -5.65 7.41
C VAL A 62 -25.60 -4.53 7.83
N LYS A 63 -26.70 -4.36 7.09
CA LYS A 63 -27.76 -3.41 7.44
C LYS A 63 -28.56 -3.89 8.66
N PRO A 64 -28.97 -3.00 9.59
CA PRO A 64 -28.69 -1.56 9.60
C PRO A 64 -27.25 -1.28 10.05
N VAL A 65 -26.52 -0.49 9.26
CA VAL A 65 -25.14 -0.10 9.55
C VAL A 65 -25.12 1.30 10.17
N LYS A 66 -24.28 1.52 11.17
CA LYS A 66 -24.11 2.85 11.77
C LYS A 66 -23.25 3.74 10.88
N TYR A 67 -23.45 5.04 10.97
CA TYR A 67 -22.67 6.00 10.20
C TYR A 67 -21.18 5.92 10.55
N GLU A 68 -20.86 5.72 11.84
CA GLU A 68 -19.50 5.58 12.33
C GLU A 68 -18.78 4.39 11.68
N ASP A 69 -19.45 3.23 11.59
CA ASP A 69 -18.89 2.02 10.98
C ASP A 69 -18.62 2.24 9.48
N ILE A 70 -19.54 2.86 8.74
CA ILE A 70 -19.32 3.20 7.32
C ILE A 70 -18.11 4.13 7.19
N LYS A 71 -18.09 5.21 7.99
CA LYS A 71 -17.07 6.25 7.92
C LYS A 71 -15.68 5.67 8.18
N GLU A 72 -15.52 4.86 9.22
CA GLU A 72 -14.25 4.23 9.56
C GLU A 72 -13.74 3.32 8.43
N ASN A 73 -14.61 2.45 7.91
CA ASN A 73 -14.22 1.51 6.85
C ASN A 73 -13.89 2.21 5.52
N ILE A 74 -14.60 3.29 5.16
CA ILE A 74 -14.28 4.08 3.97
C ILE A 74 -12.94 4.81 4.15
N ILE A 75 -12.71 5.46 5.29
CA ILE A 75 -11.46 6.19 5.54
C ILE A 75 -10.26 5.24 5.49
N ASN A 76 -10.36 4.05 6.10
CA ASN A 76 -9.29 3.06 6.07
C ASN A 76 -9.06 2.54 4.65
N CYS A 77 -10.14 2.27 3.90
CA CYS A 77 -10.04 1.87 2.49
C CYS A 77 -9.32 2.92 1.64
N ILE A 78 -9.69 4.20 1.77
CA ILE A 78 -9.08 5.28 0.98
C ILE A 78 -7.59 5.39 1.30
N LYS A 79 -7.21 5.34 2.58
CA LYS A 79 -5.78 5.36 2.96
C LYS A 79 -5.02 4.20 2.33
N GLU A 80 -5.57 3.00 2.35
CA GLU A 80 -4.94 1.84 1.71
C GLU A 80 -4.82 1.99 0.19
N VAL A 81 -5.83 2.55 -0.47
CA VAL A 81 -5.79 2.80 -1.91
C VAL A 81 -4.76 3.88 -2.27
N GLU A 82 -4.71 4.99 -1.53
CA GLU A 82 -3.69 6.03 -1.71
C GLU A 82 -2.28 5.48 -1.55
N ILE A 83 -2.09 4.60 -0.56
CA ILE A 83 -0.83 3.90 -0.30
C ILE A 83 -0.47 2.93 -1.44
N LYS A 84 -1.43 2.13 -1.92
CA LYS A 84 -1.24 1.20 -3.06
C LYS A 84 -0.90 1.95 -4.36
N ASN A 85 -1.51 3.10 -4.58
CA ASN A 85 -1.35 3.87 -5.80
C ASN A 85 -0.18 4.88 -5.74
N LYS A 86 0.62 4.89 -4.66
CA LYS A 86 1.72 5.85 -4.53
C LYS A 86 2.93 5.46 -5.37
N TYR A 87 3.37 6.38 -6.22
CA TYR A 87 4.55 6.22 -7.07
C TYR A 87 5.43 7.48 -6.98
N ILE A 88 6.72 7.30 -7.25
CA ILE A 88 7.64 8.41 -7.53
C ILE A 88 7.98 8.43 -9.02
N ILE A 89 8.33 9.60 -9.55
CA ILE A 89 8.80 9.75 -10.93
C ILE A 89 10.29 10.06 -10.89
N ILE A 90 11.10 9.13 -11.40
CA ILE A 90 12.54 9.31 -11.50
C ILE A 90 12.95 9.63 -12.93
N LYS A 91 14.03 10.40 -13.09
CA LYS A 91 14.61 10.73 -14.40
C LYS A 91 15.85 9.87 -14.66
N LYS A 92 15.84 9.04 -15.70
CA LYS A 92 16.97 8.18 -16.10
C LYS A 92 17.25 8.39 -17.59
N GLN A 93 18.45 8.84 -17.93
CA GLN A 93 18.89 9.02 -19.33
C GLN A 93 17.86 9.77 -20.22
N GLY A 94 17.29 10.86 -19.69
CA GLY A 94 16.29 11.68 -20.39
C GLY A 94 14.85 11.13 -20.39
N HIS A 95 14.62 9.93 -19.86
CA HIS A 95 13.29 9.33 -19.75
C HIS A 95 12.74 9.48 -18.32
N GLN A 96 11.43 9.69 -18.21
CA GLN A 96 10.70 9.60 -16.94
C GLN A 96 10.26 8.16 -16.71
N ILE A 97 10.60 7.62 -15.55
CA ILE A 97 10.20 6.28 -15.13
C ILE A 97 9.30 6.43 -13.92
N LYS A 98 8.09 5.88 -14.01
CA LYS A 98 7.15 5.78 -12.89
C LYS A 98 7.53 4.56 -12.07
N LEU A 99 7.84 4.76 -10.79
CA LEU A 99 8.23 3.68 -9.89
C LEU A 99 7.22 3.54 -8.76
N ASP A 100 6.62 2.37 -8.63
CA ASP A 100 5.72 2.04 -7.53
C ASP A 100 6.52 2.02 -6.21
N ILE A 101 6.08 2.78 -5.22
CA ILE A 101 6.75 2.87 -3.92
C ILE A 101 6.69 1.52 -3.18
N ASN A 102 5.69 0.69 -3.44
CA ASN A 102 5.57 -0.65 -2.86
C ASN A 102 6.68 -1.59 -3.36
N GLU A 103 7.23 -1.35 -4.54
CA GLU A 103 8.35 -2.14 -5.07
C GLU A 103 9.70 -1.71 -4.50
N ILE A 104 9.80 -0.52 -3.89
CA ILE A 104 11.05 -0.01 -3.34
C ILE A 104 11.32 -0.67 -1.98
N THR A 105 12.47 -1.32 -1.86
CA THR A 105 12.90 -2.03 -0.64
C THR A 105 13.68 -1.11 0.28
N TYR A 106 14.67 -0.40 -0.25
CA TYR A 106 15.40 0.64 0.46
C TYR A 106 16.09 1.58 -0.53
N ILE A 107 16.56 2.71 0.00
CA ILE A 107 17.26 3.73 -0.74
C ILE A 107 18.54 4.06 0.01
N GLU A 108 19.65 4.13 -0.71
CA GLU A 108 20.92 4.60 -0.18
C GLU A 108 21.39 5.87 -0.88
N VAL A 109 22.06 6.75 -0.13
CA VAL A 109 22.65 7.97 -0.65
C VAL A 109 24.14 8.01 -0.37
N GLN A 110 24.92 8.06 -1.44
CA GLN A 110 26.36 8.21 -1.40
C GLN A 110 26.78 9.43 -2.24
N LYS A 111 27.33 10.44 -1.57
CA LYS A 111 27.61 11.76 -2.16
C LYS A 111 26.32 12.37 -2.74
N GLU A 112 26.28 12.61 -4.05
CA GLU A 112 25.12 13.16 -4.77
C GLU A 112 24.36 12.09 -5.55
N THR A 113 24.67 10.81 -5.33
CA THR A 113 24.01 9.68 -5.99
C THR A 113 23.03 9.01 -5.03
N ILE A 114 21.76 8.96 -5.44
CA ILE A 114 20.71 8.16 -4.82
C ILE A 114 20.64 6.82 -5.57
N THR A 115 20.81 5.72 -4.86
CA THR A 115 20.54 4.37 -5.37
C THR A 115 19.22 3.88 -4.78
N ILE A 116 18.23 3.62 -5.62
CA ILE A 116 16.92 3.11 -5.24
C ILE A 116 16.90 1.62 -5.55
N HIS A 117 16.79 0.80 -4.51
CA HIS A 117 16.69 -0.64 -4.62
C HIS A 117 15.22 -1.03 -4.67
N THR A 118 14.84 -1.83 -5.66
CA THR A 118 13.49 -2.36 -5.80
C THR A 118 13.51 -3.87 -5.75
N LEU A 119 12.33 -4.49 -5.77
CA LEU A 119 12.20 -5.95 -5.81
C LEU A 119 12.90 -6.58 -7.02
N ASN A 120 12.95 -5.86 -8.15
CA ASN A 120 13.37 -6.43 -9.43
C ASN A 120 14.63 -5.78 -10.01
N GLU A 121 14.90 -4.51 -9.69
CA GLU A 121 15.99 -3.77 -10.30
C GLU A 121 16.52 -2.65 -9.39
N VAL A 122 17.61 -2.02 -9.85
CA VAL A 122 18.26 -0.93 -9.14
C VAL A 122 18.35 0.31 -10.02
N TYR A 123 17.91 1.44 -9.48
CA TYR A 123 17.95 2.73 -10.15
C TYR A 123 18.97 3.65 -9.50
N LYS A 124 19.66 4.45 -10.31
CA LYS A 124 20.61 5.47 -9.84
C LYS A 124 20.24 6.82 -10.43
N ILE A 125 20.06 7.80 -9.56
CA ILE A 125 19.74 9.19 -9.90
C ILE A 125 20.61 10.17 -9.10
N SER A 126 20.65 11.42 -9.53
CA SER A 126 21.29 12.50 -8.78
C SER A 126 20.30 13.12 -7.80
N GLY A 127 20.73 13.39 -6.57
CA GLY A 127 19.91 14.06 -5.56
C GLY A 127 20.42 13.88 -4.13
N THR A 128 19.60 14.27 -3.16
CA THR A 128 19.90 14.16 -1.74
C THR A 128 18.88 13.30 -1.00
N MET A 129 19.23 12.83 0.20
CA MET A 129 18.32 12.08 1.07
C MET A 129 17.06 12.89 1.41
N SER A 130 17.20 14.19 1.66
CA SER A 130 16.04 15.03 1.97
C SER A 130 15.05 15.13 0.79
N ASN A 131 15.54 15.20 -0.45
CA ASN A 131 14.66 15.26 -1.62
C ASN A 131 13.87 13.96 -1.78
N ILE A 132 14.49 12.80 -1.59
CA ILE A 132 13.80 11.52 -1.76
C ILE A 132 12.84 11.22 -0.61
N GLU A 133 13.13 11.68 0.61
CA GLU A 133 12.20 11.62 1.75
C GLU A 133 10.92 12.43 1.45
N GLU A 134 11.06 13.63 0.88
CA GLU A 134 9.93 14.48 0.48
C GLU A 134 9.13 13.88 -0.69
N GLU A 135 9.79 13.29 -1.69
CA GLU A 135 9.10 12.66 -2.83
C GLU A 135 8.31 11.41 -2.41
N ILE A 136 8.85 10.62 -1.48
CA ILE A 136 8.18 9.39 -1.01
C ILE A 136 7.06 9.72 -0.03
N ASP A 137 7.30 10.60 0.94
CA ASP A 137 6.34 11.06 1.97
C ASP A 137 5.41 9.93 2.48
N CYS A 138 5.97 8.79 2.85
CA CYS A 138 5.22 7.59 3.18
C CYS A 138 5.68 7.05 4.53
N SER A 139 4.74 6.83 5.45
CA SER A 139 5.01 6.35 6.82
C SER A 139 5.73 5.01 6.90
N ARG A 140 5.69 4.22 5.81
CA ARG A 140 6.40 2.95 5.69
C ARG A 140 7.90 3.11 5.45
N PHE A 141 8.33 4.28 5.01
CA PHE A 141 9.75 4.57 4.82
C PHE A 141 10.31 5.23 6.05
N PHE A 142 11.44 4.72 6.54
CA PHE A 142 12.07 5.23 7.74
C PHE A 142 13.57 5.40 7.54
N ARG A 143 14.09 6.57 7.93
CA ARG A 143 15.51 6.89 7.81
C ARG A 143 16.31 6.24 8.94
N CYS A 144 16.56 4.95 8.78
CA CYS A 144 17.26 4.12 9.76
C CYS A 144 18.76 4.47 9.89
N HIS A 145 19.34 5.15 8.90
CA HIS A 145 20.72 5.64 8.93
C HIS A 145 20.85 6.95 8.14
N LYS A 146 21.92 7.73 8.37
CA LYS A 146 22.13 9.03 7.68
C LYS A 146 22.09 8.93 6.15
N SER A 147 22.47 7.76 5.64
CA SER A 147 22.58 7.42 4.22
C SER A 147 21.59 6.34 3.77
N PHE A 148 20.70 5.84 4.65
CA PHE A 148 19.73 4.80 4.28
C PHE A 148 18.32 5.16 4.73
N LEU A 149 17.38 5.00 3.80
CA LEU A 149 15.94 5.08 4.00
C LEU A 149 15.38 3.69 3.67
N VAL A 150 14.84 2.98 4.65
CA VAL A 150 14.36 1.60 4.49
C VAL A 150 12.84 1.58 4.42
N ASN A 151 12.28 0.75 3.53
CA ASN A 151 10.86 0.41 3.58
C ASN A 151 10.65 -0.68 4.64
N LEU A 152 9.94 -0.32 5.71
CA LEU A 152 9.66 -1.18 6.84
C LEU A 152 8.86 -2.43 6.45
N GLU A 153 8.06 -2.39 5.37
CA GLU A 153 7.30 -3.55 4.89
C GLU A 153 8.17 -4.67 4.34
N HIS A 154 9.38 -4.35 3.86
CA HIS A 154 10.31 -5.32 3.28
C HIS A 154 11.32 -5.85 4.31
N ILE A 155 11.22 -5.44 5.58
CA ILE A 155 12.10 -5.93 6.64
C ILE A 155 11.61 -7.28 7.12
N LYS A 156 12.49 -8.29 7.03
CA LYS A 156 12.26 -9.63 7.59
C LYS A 156 12.58 -9.68 9.07
N ILE A 157 13.72 -9.11 9.49
CA ILE A 157 14.15 -9.09 10.89
C ILE A 157 15.15 -7.95 11.13
N ILE A 158 15.04 -7.31 12.29
CA ILE A 158 16.04 -6.34 12.76
C ILE A 158 16.97 -7.02 13.78
N LYS A 159 18.25 -7.15 13.41
CA LYS A 159 19.35 -7.55 14.31
C LYS A 159 20.05 -6.30 14.84
N GLN A 160 21.09 -6.48 15.68
CA GLN A 160 21.82 -5.35 16.25
C GLN A 160 22.41 -4.45 15.14
N TYR A 161 21.84 -3.24 15.02
CA TYR A 161 22.24 -2.19 14.07
C TYR A 161 22.17 -2.57 12.58
N VAL A 162 21.39 -3.61 12.24
CA VAL A 162 21.19 -4.05 10.85
C VAL A 162 19.75 -4.52 10.67
N ALA A 163 19.08 -4.02 9.64
CA ALA A 163 17.80 -4.54 9.16
C ALA A 163 18.09 -5.54 8.03
N ILE A 164 17.57 -6.76 8.17
CA ILE A 164 17.66 -7.81 7.15
C ILE A 164 16.34 -7.82 6.40
N LEU A 165 16.40 -7.69 5.08
CA LEU A 165 15.23 -7.64 4.20
C LEU A 165 14.79 -9.05 3.79
N GLU A 166 13.61 -9.16 3.18
CA GLU A 166 13.05 -10.44 2.72
C GLU A 166 13.94 -11.18 1.70
N ASN A 167 14.64 -10.41 0.84
CA ASN A 167 15.62 -10.92 -0.11
C ASN A 167 17.00 -11.22 0.52
N ASN A 168 17.14 -11.09 1.84
CA ASN A 168 18.35 -11.23 2.65
C ASN A 168 19.42 -10.13 2.45
N GLU A 169 19.10 -9.03 1.77
CA GLU A 169 19.97 -7.84 1.79
C GLU A 169 20.02 -7.24 3.20
N GLU A 170 21.17 -6.65 3.54
CA GLU A 170 21.42 -6.05 4.85
C GLU A 170 21.49 -4.52 4.74
N VAL A 171 20.58 -3.83 5.42
CA VAL A 171 20.54 -2.37 5.48
C VAL A 171 21.10 -1.90 6.83
N PRO A 172 22.18 -1.10 6.85
CA PRO A 172 22.72 -0.56 8.09
C PRO A 172 21.70 0.33 8.83
N VAL A 173 21.61 0.13 10.14
CA VAL A 173 20.82 0.96 11.05
C VAL A 173 21.76 1.67 12.01
N SER A 174 21.68 3.00 12.07
CA SER A 174 22.54 3.76 12.97
C SER A 174 22.22 3.46 14.44
N ARG A 175 23.25 3.49 15.30
CA ARG A 175 23.05 3.28 16.76
C ARG A 175 22.01 4.23 17.35
N TYR A 176 22.00 5.48 16.88
CA TYR A 176 21.08 6.53 17.34
C TYR A 176 19.63 6.30 16.90
N ARG A 177 19.40 5.71 15.72
CA ARG A 177 18.06 5.43 15.18
C ARG A 177 17.58 4.00 15.46
N PHE A 178 18.42 3.16 16.06
CA PHE A 178 18.12 1.74 16.24
C PHE A 178 16.81 1.48 16.99
N LYS A 179 16.61 2.18 18.12
CA LYS A 179 15.39 2.04 18.91
C LYS A 179 14.16 2.45 18.08
N GLU A 180 14.18 3.64 17.51
CA GLU A 180 13.08 4.19 16.71
C GLU A 180 12.75 3.32 15.49
N THR A 181 13.77 2.77 14.81
CA THR A 181 13.58 1.83 13.68
C THR A 181 12.84 0.57 14.14
N LYS A 182 13.21 0.03 15.31
CA LYS A 182 12.53 -1.13 15.88
C LYS A 182 11.10 -0.82 16.26
N ASP A 183 10.87 0.29 16.95
CA ASP A 183 9.53 0.70 17.40
C ASP A 183 8.60 0.85 16.19
N LYS A 184 9.04 1.57 15.14
CA LYS A 184 8.27 1.73 13.89
C LYS A 184 7.99 0.41 13.16
N PHE A 185 8.94 -0.52 13.17
CA PHE A 185 8.75 -1.84 12.58
C PHE A 185 7.71 -2.66 13.35
N PHE A 186 7.71 -2.60 14.69
CA PHE A 186 6.70 -3.27 15.51
C PHE A 186 5.31 -2.66 15.32
N ASP A 187 5.19 -1.33 15.36
CA ASP A 187 3.93 -0.62 15.14
C ASP A 187 3.28 -1.08 13.81
N LEU A 188 4.08 -1.16 12.74
CA LEU A 188 3.60 -1.58 11.42
C LEU A 188 3.12 -3.05 11.38
N ILE A 189 3.76 -3.94 12.14
CA ILE A 189 3.34 -5.34 12.23
C ILE A 189 2.03 -5.46 13.01
N GLU A 190 1.90 -4.71 14.12
CA GLU A 190 0.68 -4.70 14.94
C GLU A 190 -0.53 -4.18 14.13
N ASP A 191 -0.34 -3.13 13.33
CA ASP A 191 -1.37 -2.58 12.44
C ASP A 191 -1.85 -3.59 11.39
N LYS A 192 -1.00 -4.54 10.95
CA LYS A 192 -1.37 -5.58 9.96
C LYS A 192 -2.05 -6.79 10.57
N LEU A 193 -1.94 -6.99 11.88
CA LEU A 193 -2.53 -8.12 12.60
C LEU A 193 -3.93 -7.80 13.16
N CYS A 194 -4.27 -6.52 13.27
CA CYS A 194 -5.58 -6.01 13.67
C CYS A 194 -6.53 -5.89 12.48
#